data_AF-A0A0B8Q8B0-F1
#
_entry.id   AF-A0A0B8Q8B0-F1
#
_cell.length_a   1.000
_cell.length_b   1.000
_cell.length_c   1.000
_cell.angle_alpha   90.00
_cell.angle_beta   90.00
_cell.angle_gamma   90.00
#
_symmetry.space_group_name_H-M   'P 1'
#
loop_
_entity.id
_entity.type
_entity.pdbx_description
1 polymer ?
#
loop_
_entity_poly.entity_id
_entity_poly.type
_entity_poly.pdbx_seq_one_letter_code
_entity_poly.pdbx_strand_id
1 'polypeptide(L)'
;MLGGWTSSNYAALMCTSLPICQGEWATHLDFANAFAFIQPGHDNYEFGVLDYGARMTIHVSHRIGAMITTICLLFLIVQLIRSESQMLKSFAKVIGVGLAIQVWLGIAT
;
A
#
# COMPACT_ATOMS: atom_id res chain seq x y z
N MET A 1 6.37 5.30 0.16
CA MET A 1 5.66 6.55 -0.21
C MET A 1 4.14 6.38 -0.19
N LEU A 2 3.56 5.38 -0.88
CA LEU A 2 2.10 5.17 -0.91
C LEU A 2 1.44 5.00 0.48
N GLY A 3 2.08 4.31 1.42
CA GLY A 3 1.54 4.16 2.79
C GLY A 3 1.44 5.51 3.53
N GLY A 4 2.47 6.34 3.43
CA GLY A 4 2.45 7.71 3.98
C GLY A 4 1.38 8.59 3.33
N TRP A 5 1.20 8.48 2.01
CA TRP A 5 0.13 9.16 1.29
C TRP A 5 -1.27 8.71 1.76
N THR A 6 -1.43 7.41 2.03
CA THR A 6 -2.68 6.83 2.53
C THR A 6 -3.01 7.33 3.94
N SER A 7 -2.03 7.42 4.83
CA SER A 7 -2.23 7.95 6.18
C SER A 7 -2.50 9.46 6.20
N SER A 8 -1.76 10.24 5.40
CA SER A 8 -1.91 11.71 5.36
C SER A 8 -3.27 12.15 4.81
N ASN A 9 -3.89 11.34 3.95
CA ASN A 9 -5.19 11.64 3.35
C ASN A 9 -6.36 10.90 4.02
N TYR A 10 -6.14 10.28 5.19
CA TYR A 10 -7.16 9.50 5.91
C TYR A 10 -7.87 8.45 5.02
N ALA A 11 -7.12 7.86 4.08
CA ALA A 11 -7.65 6.93 3.08
C ALA A 11 -7.56 5.46 3.53
N ALA A 12 -6.95 5.19 4.69
CA ALA A 12 -6.68 3.83 5.18
C ALA A 12 -7.93 2.99 5.49
N LEU A 13 -9.13 3.57 5.57
CA LEU A 13 -10.36 2.86 5.96
C LEU A 13 -11.41 2.79 4.83
N MET A 14 -11.02 3.09 3.59
CA MET A 14 -11.98 3.17 2.47
C MET A 14 -12.42 1.80 1.94
N CYS A 15 -11.60 0.76 2.11
CA CYS A 15 -11.86 -0.58 1.58
C CYS A 15 -11.97 -1.61 2.71
N THR A 16 -13.18 -2.13 2.93
CA THR A 16 -13.45 -3.11 4.01
C THR A 16 -13.42 -4.56 3.52
N SER A 17 -13.46 -4.78 2.20
CA SER A 17 -13.41 -6.11 1.59
C SER A 17 -12.04 -6.41 0.98
N LEU A 18 -11.64 -7.68 1.03
CA LEU A 18 -10.46 -8.22 0.36
C LEU A 18 -10.85 -8.91 -0.96
N PRO A 19 -9.96 -8.98 -1.98
CA PRO A 19 -8.56 -8.53 -1.98
C PRO A 19 -8.33 -7.07 -2.39
N ILE A 20 -9.31 -6.40 -3.00
CA ILE A 20 -9.15 -5.02 -3.49
C ILE A 20 -10.07 -4.06 -2.75
N CYS A 21 -11.37 -4.05 -3.05
CA CYS A 21 -12.35 -3.18 -2.40
C CYS A 21 -13.78 -3.67 -2.70
N GLN A 22 -14.76 -3.19 -1.94
CA GLN A 22 -16.18 -3.56 -2.08
C GLN A 22 -16.89 -2.88 -3.27
N GLY A 23 -17.96 -3.51 -3.76
CA GLY A 23 -18.85 -2.94 -4.79
C GLY A 23 -18.18 -2.73 -6.15
N GLU A 24 -18.71 -1.79 -6.95
CA GLU A 24 -18.16 -1.35 -8.24
C GLU A 24 -16.95 -0.42 -8.05
N TRP A 25 -15.96 -0.83 -7.26
CA TRP A 25 -14.83 0.03 -6.90
C TRP A 25 -14.08 0.55 -8.14
N ALA A 26 -13.98 -0.25 -9.21
CA ALA A 26 -13.28 0.14 -10.43
C ALA A 26 -13.92 1.37 -11.11
N THR A 27 -15.24 1.55 -11.01
CA THR A 27 -15.94 2.69 -11.63
C THR A 27 -15.82 3.98 -10.81
N HIS A 28 -15.49 3.86 -9.53
CA HIS A 28 -15.32 4.99 -8.62
C HIS A 28 -13.83 5.40 -8.48
N LEU A 29 -12.95 4.81 -9.30
CA LEU A 29 -11.54 5.18 -9.31
C LEU A 29 -11.35 6.55 -9.96
N ASP A 30 -10.67 7.43 -9.25
CA ASP A 30 -10.33 8.78 -9.67
C ASP A 30 -8.84 9.03 -9.42
N PHE A 31 -8.02 8.60 -10.38
CA PHE A 31 -6.57 8.78 -10.31
C PHE A 31 -6.14 10.25 -10.47
N ALA A 32 -6.95 11.07 -11.12
CA ALA A 32 -6.64 12.48 -11.37
C ALA A 32 -6.64 13.26 -10.06
N ASN A 33 -7.65 13.04 -9.21
CA ASN A 33 -7.74 13.69 -7.91
C ASN A 33 -6.94 12.95 -6.82
N ALA A 34 -6.83 11.62 -6.88
CA ALA A 34 -6.14 10.82 -5.86
C ALA A 34 -4.67 11.18 -5.62
N PHE A 35 -3.96 11.64 -6.65
CA PHE A 35 -2.55 12.01 -6.59
C PHE A 35 -2.30 13.48 -6.93
N ALA A 36 -3.33 14.32 -6.83
CA ALA A 36 -3.19 15.76 -6.95
C ALA A 36 -2.43 16.31 -5.74
N PHE A 37 -1.21 16.81 -5.98
CA PHE A 37 -0.34 17.42 -4.97
C PHE A 37 -0.76 18.83 -4.52
N ILE A 38 -1.72 19.44 -5.20
CA ILE A 38 -2.25 20.77 -4.89
C ILE A 38 -3.76 20.63 -4.81
N GLN A 39 -4.32 20.92 -3.63
CA GLN A 39 -5.76 20.98 -3.43
C GLN A 39 -6.16 22.44 -3.26
N PRO A 40 -6.67 23.09 -4.33
CA PRO A 40 -6.99 24.50 -4.28
C PRO A 40 -8.10 24.76 -3.24
N GLY A 41 -7.83 25.65 -2.28
CA GLY A 41 -8.80 26.07 -1.26
C GLY A 41 -8.66 25.41 0.12
N HIS A 42 -7.67 24.53 0.31
CA HIS A 42 -7.41 23.91 1.61
C HIS A 42 -5.94 24.09 2.02
N ASP A 43 -5.72 24.56 3.25
CA ASP A 43 -4.38 24.81 3.79
C ASP A 43 -3.61 23.50 4.08
N ASN A 44 -4.34 22.39 4.22
CA ASN A 44 -3.78 21.06 4.47
C ASN A 44 -4.75 19.94 4.04
N TYR A 45 -4.27 18.70 4.13
CA TYR A 45 -5.01 17.48 3.76
C TYR A 45 -5.84 16.90 4.92
N GLU A 46 -5.95 17.62 6.04
CA GLU A 46 -6.61 17.12 7.26
C GLU A 46 -8.11 16.87 7.04
N PHE A 47 -8.66 15.91 7.81
CA PHE A 47 -10.06 15.45 7.72
C PHE A 47 -10.46 14.78 6.40
N GLY A 48 -9.50 14.62 5.50
CA GLY A 48 -9.72 14.14 4.16
C GLY A 48 -10.51 15.17 3.37
N VAL A 49 -9.79 16.01 2.65
CA VAL A 49 -10.38 16.98 1.76
C VAL A 49 -10.85 16.32 0.45
N LEU A 50 -10.18 15.22 0.05
CA LEU A 50 -10.54 14.48 -1.15
C LEU A 50 -11.92 13.82 -1.03
N ASP A 51 -12.61 13.75 -2.16
CA ASP A 51 -13.84 12.97 -2.28
C ASP A 51 -13.61 11.45 -2.07
N TYR A 52 -14.69 10.73 -1.78
CA TYR A 52 -14.68 9.29 -1.53
C TYR A 52 -13.94 8.50 -2.62
N GLY A 53 -14.21 8.77 -3.90
CA GLY A 53 -13.60 8.04 -5.02
C GLY A 53 -12.08 8.19 -5.06
N ALA A 54 -11.58 9.40 -4.82
CA ALA A 54 -10.15 9.69 -4.80
C ALA A 54 -9.44 9.03 -3.60
N ARG A 55 -10.04 9.03 -2.40
CA ARG A 55 -9.47 8.31 -1.24
C ARG A 55 -9.48 6.80 -1.45
N MET A 56 -10.56 6.26 -2.02
CA MET A 56 -10.62 4.84 -2.35
C MET A 56 -9.54 4.46 -3.36
N THR A 57 -9.28 5.32 -4.34
CA THR A 57 -8.21 5.14 -5.33
C THR A 57 -6.82 5.12 -4.70
N ILE A 58 -6.55 6.01 -3.72
CA ILE A 58 -5.31 5.98 -2.93
C ILE A 58 -5.16 4.62 -2.22
N HIS A 59 -6.21 4.17 -1.54
CA HIS A 59 -6.19 2.92 -0.79
C HIS A 59 -5.96 1.71 -1.71
N VAL A 60 -6.70 1.63 -2.82
CA VAL A 60 -6.55 0.57 -3.83
C VAL A 60 -5.14 0.57 -4.42
N SER A 61 -4.60 1.74 -4.75
CA SER A 61 -3.22 1.87 -5.26
C SER A 61 -2.18 1.42 -4.23
N HIS A 62 -2.40 1.72 -2.95
CA HIS A 62 -1.55 1.23 -1.87
C HIS A 62 -1.58 -0.30 -1.77
N ARG A 63 -2.77 -0.91 -1.79
CA ARG A 63 -2.94 -2.38 -1.76
C ARG A 63 -2.24 -3.06 -2.94
N ILE A 64 -2.39 -2.52 -4.15
CA ILE A 64 -1.71 -3.04 -5.36
C ILE A 64 -0.19 -2.91 -5.23
N GLY A 65 0.31 -1.75 -4.79
CA GLY A 65 1.74 -1.54 -4.56
C GLY A 65 2.32 -2.49 -3.51
N ALA A 66 1.57 -2.79 -2.45
CA ALA A 66 1.95 -3.75 -1.42
C ALA A 66 2.03 -5.19 -1.95
N MET A 67 1.10 -5.60 -2.82
CA MET A 67 1.14 -6.91 -3.49
C MET A 67 2.38 -7.04 -4.40
N ILE A 68 2.69 -6.01 -5.20
CA ILE A 68 3.88 -6.01 -6.07
C ILE A 68 5.16 -6.07 -5.22
N THR A 69 5.24 -5.25 -4.17
CA THR A 69 6.41 -5.24 -3.26
C THR A 69 6.59 -6.61 -2.60
N THR A 70 5.50 -7.25 -2.16
CA THR A 70 5.52 -8.60 -1.60
C THR A 70 6.11 -9.61 -2.58
N ILE A 71 5.66 -9.60 -3.83
CA ILE A 71 6.18 -10.51 -4.86
C ILE A 71 7.67 -10.26 -5.11
N CYS A 72 8.10 -9.01 -5.26
CA CYS A 72 9.50 -8.66 -5.45
C CYS A 72 10.39 -9.10 -4.28
N LEU A 73 9.93 -8.90 -3.04
CA LEU A 73 10.67 -9.30 -1.84
C LEU A 73 10.69 -10.82 -1.67
N LEU A 74 9.61 -11.54 -1.98
CA LEU A 74 9.62 -13.01 -1.99
C LEU A 74 10.63 -13.54 -3.00
N PHE A 75 10.67 -12.98 -4.20
CA PHE A 75 11.67 -13.35 -5.20
C PHE A 75 13.10 -13.08 -4.69
N LEU A 76 13.34 -11.92 -4.08
CA LEU A 76 14.64 -11.58 -3.49
C LEU A 76 15.03 -12.54 -2.35
N ILE A 77 14.08 -12.88 -1.46
CA ILE A 77 14.30 -13.85 -0.37
C ILE A 77 14.70 -15.22 -0.95
N VAL A 78 14.01 -15.71 -1.98
CA VAL A 78 14.35 -16.98 -2.65
C VAL A 78 15.77 -16.93 -3.21
N GLN A 79 16.15 -15.85 -3.88
CA GLN A 79 17.50 -15.69 -4.43
C GLN A 79 18.56 -15.64 -3.32
N LEU A 80 18.29 -14.95 -2.21
CA LEU A 80 19.21 -14.85 -1.06
C LEU A 80 19.38 -16.19 -0.33
N ILE A 81 18.31 -16.97 -0.17
CA ILE A 81 18.36 -18.30 0.47
C ILE A 81 19.17 -19.29 -0.38
N ARG A 82 19.10 -19.16 -1.70
CA ARG A 82 19.89 -19.98 -2.65
C ARG A 82 21.37 -19.58 -2.73
N SER A 83 21.77 -18.47 -2.11
CA SER A 83 23.18 -18.10 -2.03
C SER A 83 23.94 -18.97 -1.02
N GLU A 84 25.21 -19.25 -1.26
CA GLU A 84 26.09 -19.97 -0.33
C GLU A 84 26.46 -19.12 0.90
N SER A 85 26.34 -17.80 0.83
CA SER A 85 26.73 -16.90 1.93
C SER A 85 25.73 -16.92 3.09
N GLN A 86 26.22 -17.29 4.28
CA GLN A 86 25.42 -17.28 5.51
C GLN A 86 24.95 -15.87 5.90
N MET A 87 25.72 -14.84 5.54
CA MET A 87 25.33 -13.44 5.74
C MET A 87 24.07 -13.10 4.92
N LEU A 88 24.03 -13.51 3.65
CA LEU A 88 22.89 -13.28 2.76
C LEU A 88 21.63 -14.04 3.23
N LYS A 89 21.80 -15.26 3.74
CA LYS A 89 20.71 -16.02 4.37
C LYS A 89 20.16 -15.32 5.63
N SER A 90 21.02 -14.66 6.41
CA SER A 90 20.58 -13.87 7.57
C SER A 90 19.74 -12.66 7.14
N PHE A 91 20.18 -11.93 6.11
CA PHE A 91 19.39 -10.84 5.52
C PHE A 91 18.04 -11.32 4.99
N ALA A 92 17.98 -12.49 4.35
CA ALA A 92 16.72 -13.08 3.90
C ALA A 92 15.72 -13.28 5.05
N LYS A 93 16.20 -13.70 6.24
CA LYS A 93 15.35 -13.84 7.43
C LYS A 93 14.80 -12.49 7.90
N VAL A 94 15.64 -11.46 7.98
CA VAL A 94 15.20 -10.12 8.41
C VAL A 94 14.16 -9.55 7.44
N ILE A 95 14.42 -9.65 6.14
CA ILE A 95 13.48 -9.21 5.10
C ILE A 95 12.18 -10.03 5.19
N GLY A 96 12.27 -11.35 5.42
CA GLY A 96 11.11 -12.22 5.57
C GLY A 96 10.23 -11.86 6.78
N VAL A 97 10.83 -11.54 7.94
CA VAL A 97 10.07 -11.08 9.12
C VAL A 97 9.39 -9.74 8.83
N GLY A 98 10.12 -8.78 8.24
CA GLY A 98 9.54 -7.49 7.85
C GLY A 98 8.37 -7.64 6.88
N LEU A 99 8.49 -8.56 5.90
CA LEU A 99 7.42 -8.85 4.96
C LEU A 99 6.19 -9.47 5.64
N ALA A 100 6.39 -10.39 6.59
CA ALA A 100 5.28 -10.97 7.34
C ALA A 100 4.49 -9.91 8.12
N ILE A 101 5.21 -8.97 8.76
CA ILE A 101 4.60 -7.82 9.45
C ILE A 101 3.84 -6.94 8.46
N GLN A 102 4.43 -6.63 7.29
CA GLN A 102 3.80 -5.83 6.25
C GLN A 102 2.47 -6.44 5.77
N VAL A 103 2.44 -7.75 5.55
CA VAL A 103 1.22 -8.46 5.12
C VAL A 103 0.18 -8.50 6.24
N TRP A 104 0.59 -8.75 7.48
CA TRP A 104 -0.32 -8.72 8.64
C TRP A 104 -0.97 -7.36 8.83
N LEU A 105 -0.18 -6.29 8.79
CA LEU A 105 -0.70 -4.93 8.87
C LEU A 105 -1.65 -4.61 7.72
N GLY A 106 -1.33 -5.05 6.50
CA GLY A 106 -2.19 -4.87 5.33
C GLY A 106 -3.53 -5.65 5.40
N ILE A 107 -3.59 -6.76 6.13
CA ILE A 107 -4.86 -7.49 6.39
C ILE A 107 -5.68 -6.79 7.47
N ALA A 108 -5.01 -6.17 8.45
CA ALA A 108 -5.66 -5.47 9.56
C ALA A 108 -6.25 -4.10 9.15
N THR A 109 -5.91 -3.58 7.97
CA THR A 109 -6.35 -2.28 7.42
C THR A 109 -7.24 -2.43 6.19
#